data_AF-A0A552H688-F1
#
_entry.id   AF-A0A552H688-F1
#
_cell.length_a   1.000
_cell.length_b   1.000
_cell.length_c   1.000
_cell.angle_alpha   90.00
_cell.angle_beta   90.00
_cell.angle_gamma   90.00
#
_symmetry.space_group_name_H-M   'P 1'
#
loop_
_entity.id
_entity.type
_entity.pdbx_description
1 polymer ?
#
loop_
_entity_poly.entity_id
_entity_poly.type
_entity_poly.pdbx_seq_one_letter_code
_entity_poly.pdbx_strand_id
1 'polypeptide(L)'
;HPGLLPFAVLSNTDDPEQVLSQVSRSLETISQKQVQSNLAAATSILAGLVLNRETIKKILRSDIMRESVIYQDILEEGEEKGRREGEEKGLQKGKEEKARQIAQKMLSAGFPISEIARFTDLSPATIEELQRQQHN
;
A
#
# COMPACT_ATOMS: atom_id res chain seq x y z
N HIS A 1 15.52 -4.35 31.82
CA HIS A 1 14.39 -3.44 31.56
C HIS A 1 13.79 -3.73 30.20
N PRO A 2 12.47 -3.93 30.07
CA PRO A 2 11.83 -4.28 28.78
C PRO A 2 11.99 -3.18 27.71
N GLY A 3 12.19 -1.92 28.13
CA GLY A 3 12.48 -0.78 27.26
C GLY A 3 13.68 -0.94 26.32
N LEU A 4 14.62 -1.84 26.64
CA LEU A 4 15.83 -2.05 25.84
C LEU A 4 15.68 -3.16 24.78
N LEU A 5 14.61 -3.94 24.83
CA LEU A 5 14.38 -5.06 23.91
C LEU A 5 14.45 -4.65 22.43
N PRO A 6 13.89 -3.51 22.00
CA PRO A 6 13.96 -3.08 20.59
C PRO A 6 15.40 -2.88 20.08
N PHE A 7 16.35 -2.54 20.96
CA PHE A 7 17.74 -2.30 20.58
C PHE A 7 18.56 -3.58 20.43
N ALA A 8 18.09 -4.71 20.98
CA ALA A 8 18.85 -5.96 20.97
C ALA A 8 19.15 -6.45 19.55
N VAL A 9 18.22 -6.26 18.60
CA VAL A 9 18.43 -6.58 17.18
C VAL A 9 19.52 -5.76 16.50
N LEU A 10 19.91 -4.62 17.08
CA LEU A 10 21.01 -3.78 16.60
C LEU A 10 22.36 -4.12 17.26
N SER A 11 22.39 -5.11 18.14
CA SER A 11 23.65 -5.55 18.76
C SER A 11 24.61 -6.13 17.72
N ASN A 12 25.90 -6.13 18.05
CA ASN A 12 26.92 -6.76 17.22
C ASN A 12 26.78 -8.29 17.33
N THR A 13 25.91 -8.86 16.49
CA THR A 13 25.58 -10.30 16.42
C THR A 13 25.76 -10.81 15.00
N ASP A 14 26.20 -12.06 14.87
CA ASP A 14 26.27 -12.75 13.57
C ASP A 14 24.89 -13.26 13.10
N ASP A 15 23.91 -13.32 14.01
CA ASP A 15 22.54 -13.80 13.73
C ASP A 15 21.46 -12.86 14.31
N PRO A 16 21.10 -11.78 13.58
CA PRO A 16 20.03 -10.87 14.00
C PRO A 16 18.63 -11.51 13.96
N GLU A 17 18.41 -12.58 13.18
CA GLU A 17 17.13 -13.26 13.09
C GLU A 17 16.83 -14.07 14.36
N GLN A 18 17.84 -14.77 14.87
CA GLN A 18 17.76 -15.46 16.15
C GLN A 18 17.53 -14.47 17.31
N VAL A 19 18.23 -13.34 17.30
CA VAL A 19 18.02 -12.28 18.31
C VAL A 19 16.59 -11.73 18.24
N LEU A 20 16.07 -11.43 17.05
CA LEU A 20 14.69 -10.98 16.88
C LEU A 20 13.68 -12.02 17.40
N SER A 21 13.93 -13.30 17.17
CA SER A 21 13.08 -14.38 17.68
C SER A 21 13.08 -14.46 19.21
N GLN A 22 14.23 -14.22 19.86
CA GLN A 22 14.32 -14.13 21.31
C GLN A 22 13.61 -12.89 21.85
N VAL A 23 13.77 -11.75 21.18
CA VAL A 23 13.06 -10.51 21.52
C VAL A 23 11.55 -10.71 21.41
N SER A 24 11.05 -11.32 20.34
CA SER A 24 9.62 -11.63 20.13
C SER A 24 9.04 -12.42 21.31
N ARG A 25 9.70 -13.52 21.70
CA ARG A 25 9.31 -14.31 22.89
C ARG A 25 9.35 -13.50 24.18
N SER A 26 10.33 -12.61 24.34
CA SER A 26 10.44 -11.76 25.53
C SER A 26 9.29 -10.75 25.60
N LEU A 27 8.91 -10.16 24.47
CA LEU A 27 7.77 -9.24 24.38
C LEU A 27 6.46 -9.94 24.75
N GLU A 28 6.26 -11.21 24.38
CA GLU A 28 5.06 -11.99 24.72
C GLU A 28 4.85 -12.17 26.23
N THR A 29 5.91 -12.05 27.03
CA THR A 29 5.83 -12.15 28.50
C THR A 29 5.37 -10.86 29.20
N ILE A 30 5.30 -9.74 28.46
CA ILE A 30 4.90 -8.44 29.01
C ILE A 30 3.38 -8.41 29.23
N SER A 31 2.94 -8.27 30.48
CA SER A 31 1.51 -8.30 30.83
C SER A 31 0.73 -7.06 30.41
N GLN A 32 1.38 -5.89 30.40
CA GLN A 32 0.74 -4.64 29.98
C GLN A 32 0.70 -4.56 28.45
N LYS A 33 -0.49 -4.78 27.87
CA LYS A 33 -0.68 -4.81 26.42
C LYS A 33 -0.16 -3.56 25.71
N GLN A 34 -0.47 -2.36 26.22
CA GLN A 34 0.02 -1.11 25.62
C GLN A 34 1.56 -1.05 25.54
N VAL A 35 2.26 -1.49 26.60
CA VAL A 35 3.73 -1.52 26.64
C VAL A 35 4.26 -2.57 25.68
N GLN A 36 3.66 -3.77 25.68
CA GLN A 36 3.99 -4.85 24.75
C GLN A 36 3.85 -4.39 23.30
N SER A 37 2.72 -3.78 22.94
CA SER A 37 2.44 -3.29 21.59
C SER A 37 3.42 -2.19 21.16
N ASN A 38 3.68 -1.21 22.03
CA ASN A 38 4.64 -0.14 21.74
C ASN A 38 6.05 -0.68 21.50
N LEU A 39 6.49 -1.63 22.32
CA LEU A 39 7.80 -2.24 22.17
C LEU A 39 7.89 -3.14 20.94
N ALA A 40 6.82 -3.88 20.60
CA ALA A 40 6.76 -4.66 19.37
C ALA A 40 6.85 -3.77 18.13
N ALA A 41 6.12 -2.65 18.11
CA ALA A 41 6.18 -1.66 17.04
C ALA A 41 7.59 -1.07 16.89
N ALA A 42 8.19 -0.61 17.99
CA ALA A 42 9.57 -0.10 17.99
C ALA A 42 10.58 -1.16 17.54
N THR A 43 10.44 -2.41 17.99
CA THR A 43 11.31 -3.52 17.58
C THR A 43 11.20 -3.78 16.08
N SER A 44 10.00 -3.76 15.51
CA SER A 44 9.78 -3.94 14.07
C SER A 44 10.47 -2.85 13.25
N ILE A 45 10.38 -1.59 13.70
CA ILE A 45 11.05 -0.45 13.05
C ILE A 45 12.57 -0.62 13.10
N LEU A 46 13.14 -0.92 14.27
CA LEU A 46 14.60 -1.07 14.42
C LEU A 46 15.14 -2.31 13.72
N ALA A 47 14.41 -3.43 13.77
CA ALA A 47 14.77 -4.64 13.03
C ALA A 47 14.84 -4.37 11.52
N GLY A 48 14.03 -3.45 11.00
CA GLY A 48 14.06 -3.03 9.60
C GLY A 48 15.38 -2.40 9.14
N LEU A 49 16.26 -1.99 10.07
CA LEU A 49 17.58 -1.48 9.75
C LEU A 49 18.59 -2.59 9.42
N VAL A 50 18.34 -3.82 9.85
CA VAL A 50 19.28 -4.96 9.76
C VAL A 50 18.69 -6.20 9.10
N LEU A 51 17.36 -6.32 9.05
CA LEU A 51 16.62 -7.44 8.49
C LEU A 51 15.63 -6.95 7.43
N ASN A 52 15.32 -7.83 6.46
CA ASN A 52 14.31 -7.54 5.46
C ASN A 52 12.89 -7.68 6.04
N ARG A 53 11.92 -7.05 5.36
CA ARG A 53 10.51 -7.01 5.78
C ARG A 53 9.88 -8.40 5.93
N GLU A 54 10.23 -9.36 5.09
CA GLU A 54 9.63 -10.70 5.13
C GLU A 54 10.09 -11.48 6.36
N THR A 55 11.38 -11.43 6.68
CA THR A 55 11.94 -12.04 7.90
C THR A 55 11.27 -11.46 9.15
N ILE A 56 11.15 -10.12 9.23
CA ILE A 56 10.51 -9.46 10.37
C ILE A 56 9.06 -9.90 10.52
N LYS A 57 8.28 -9.95 9.42
CA LYS A 57 6.87 -10.37 9.45
C LYS A 57 6.67 -11.83 9.86
N LYS A 58 7.63 -12.71 9.57
CA LYS A 58 7.58 -14.11 10.00
C LYS A 58 7.74 -14.26 11.52
N ILE A 59 8.48 -13.35 12.16
CA ILE A 59 8.87 -13.45 13.57
C ILE A 59 8.03 -12.55 14.49
N LEU A 60 7.76 -11.32 14.06
CA LEU A 60 6.95 -10.35 14.78
C LEU A 60 5.55 -10.29 14.18
N ARG A 61 4.57 -10.76 14.94
CA ARG A 61 3.16 -10.77 14.52
C ARG A 61 2.56 -9.37 14.61
N SER A 62 1.84 -8.96 13.57
CA SER A 62 1.31 -7.60 13.46
C SER A 62 0.12 -7.29 14.37
N ASP A 63 -0.60 -8.30 14.83
CA ASP A 63 -1.67 -8.18 15.81
C ASP A 63 -1.17 -7.66 17.17
N ILE A 64 0.02 -8.07 17.60
CA ILE A 64 0.65 -7.58 18.84
C ILE A 64 0.87 -6.07 18.78
N MET A 65 1.21 -5.52 17.62
CA MET A 65 1.52 -4.09 17.45
C MET A 65 0.28 -3.20 17.42
N ARG A 66 -0.93 -3.75 17.27
CA ARG A 66 -2.15 -2.97 16.98
C ARG A 66 -2.51 -1.95 18.05
N GLU A 67 -2.22 -2.18 19.33
CA GLU A 67 -2.53 -1.18 20.36
C GLU A 67 -1.47 -0.05 20.42
N SER A 68 -0.39 -0.12 19.65
CA SER A 68 0.63 0.92 19.66
C SER A 68 0.14 2.20 18.99
N VAL A 69 0.28 3.33 19.67
CA VAL A 69 -0.08 4.66 19.15
C VAL A 69 0.68 4.96 17.86
N ILE A 70 2.01 4.76 17.86
CA ILE A 70 2.83 5.01 16.67
C ILE A 70 2.49 4.06 15.52
N TYR A 71 2.11 2.81 15.81
CA TYR A 71 1.66 1.89 14.77
C TYR A 71 0.33 2.32 14.14
N GLN A 72 -0.60 2.86 14.95
CA GLN A 72 -1.85 3.41 14.45
C GLN A 72 -1.61 4.65 13.59
N ASP A 73 -0.75 5.58 14.02
CA ASP A 73 -0.40 6.76 13.22
C ASP A 73 0.16 6.38 11.83
N ILE A 74 1.07 5.39 11.78
CA ILE A 74 1.62 4.86 10.52
C ILE A 74 0.53 4.21 9.66
N LEU A 75 -0.40 3.48 10.28
CA LEU A 75 -1.51 2.83 9.57
C LEU A 75 -2.48 3.86 8.99
N GLU A 76 -2.86 4.87 9.76
CA GLU A 76 -3.74 5.96 9.35
C GLU A 76 -3.15 6.76 8.18
N GLU A 77 -1.87 7.11 8.22
CA GLU A 77 -1.18 7.78 7.10
C GLU A 77 -1.21 6.89 5.84
N GLY A 78 -0.99 5.59 6.01
CA GLY A 78 -1.07 4.61 4.92
C GLY A 78 -2.47 4.49 4.32
N GLU A 79 -3.50 4.48 5.15
CA GLU A 79 -4.91 4.44 4.72
C GLU A 79 -5.31 5.72 4.00
N GLU A 80 -4.91 6.89 4.51
CA GLU A 80 -5.21 8.17 3.86
C GLU A 80 -4.53 8.26 2.48
N LYS A 81 -3.27 7.86 2.39
CA LYS A 81 -2.54 7.81 1.12
C LYS A 81 -3.21 6.84 0.15
N GLY A 82 -3.57 5.65 0.61
CA GLY A 82 -4.25 4.63 -0.21
C GLY A 82 -5.62 5.12 -0.71
N ARG A 83 -6.40 5.78 0.15
CA ARG A 83 -7.68 6.39 -0.23
C ARG A 83 -7.51 7.45 -1.29
N ARG A 84 -6.55 8.38 -1.11
CA ARG A 84 -6.29 9.47 -2.06
C ARG A 84 -5.85 8.93 -3.43
N GLU A 85 -4.91 7.99 -3.46
CA GLU A 85 -4.49 7.33 -4.71
C GLU A 85 -5.65 6.56 -5.37
N GLY A 86 -6.50 5.91 -4.57
CA GLY A 86 -7.68 5.20 -5.04
C GLY A 86 -8.72 6.12 -5.67
N GLU A 87 -9.02 7.24 -5.01
CA GLU A 87 -9.92 8.28 -5.51
C GLU A 87 -9.42 8.89 -6.82
N GLU A 88 -8.13 9.23 -6.90
CA GLU A 88 -7.52 9.79 -8.10
C GLU A 88 -7.56 8.80 -9.28
N LYS A 89 -7.14 7.54 -9.06
CA LYS A 89 -7.19 6.48 -10.08
C LYS A 89 -8.63 6.20 -10.50
N GLY A 90 -9.57 6.18 -9.56
CA GLY A 90 -10.99 5.98 -9.82
C GLY A 90 -11.59 7.10 -10.67
N LEU A 91 -11.28 8.36 -10.34
CA LEU A 91 -11.72 9.52 -11.10
C LEU A 91 -11.15 9.51 -12.52
N GLN A 92 -9.86 9.19 -12.67
CA GLN A 92 -9.23 9.14 -13.99
C GLN A 92 -9.82 8.03 -14.87
N LYS A 93 -10.01 6.83 -14.32
CA LYS A 93 -10.69 5.73 -15.02
C LYS A 93 -12.12 6.11 -15.40
N GLY A 94 -12.88 6.70 -14.49
CA GLY A 94 -14.25 7.14 -14.78
C GLY A 94 -14.34 8.20 -15.87
N LYS A 95 -13.40 9.16 -15.90
CA LYS A 95 -13.29 10.13 -16.99
C LYS A 95 -12.98 9.47 -18.33
N GLU A 96 -12.01 8.56 -18.35
CA GLU A 96 -11.60 7.83 -19.56
C GLU A 96 -12.71 6.91 -20.09
N GLU A 97 -13.38 6.16 -19.21
CA GLU A 97 -14.54 5.33 -19.57
C GLU A 97 -15.69 6.17 -20.13
N LYS A 98 -16.01 7.30 -19.49
CA LYS A 98 -17.04 8.22 -20.01
C LYS A 98 -16.64 8.79 -21.37
N ALA A 99 -15.38 9.18 -21.56
CA ALA A 99 -14.88 9.66 -22.84
C ALA A 99 -15.00 8.58 -23.93
N ARG A 100 -14.63 7.32 -23.63
CA ARG A 100 -14.80 6.18 -24.54
C ARG A 100 -16.27 5.94 -24.90
N GLN A 101 -17.18 5.99 -23.93
CA GLN A 101 -18.62 5.84 -24.18
C GLN A 101 -19.17 6.95 -25.08
N ILE A 102 -18.74 8.19 -24.87
CA ILE A 102 -19.12 9.32 -25.73
C ILE A 102 -18.55 9.10 -27.15
N ALA A 103 -17.28 8.73 -27.26
CA ALA A 103 -16.64 8.46 -28.55
C ALA A 103 -17.36 7.33 -29.32
N GLN A 104 -17.75 6.24 -28.65
CA GLN A 104 -18.54 5.17 -29.26
C GLN A 104 -19.88 5.67 -29.80
N LYS A 105 -20.61 6.49 -29.04
CA LYS A 105 -21.88 7.08 -29.50
C LYS A 105 -21.67 8.01 -30.69
N MET A 106 -20.60 8.80 -30.69
CA MET A 106 -20.26 9.69 -31.81
C MET A 106 -19.85 8.90 -33.06
N LEU A 107 -19.07 7.82 -32.92
CA LEU A 107 -18.74 6.90 -34.01
C LEU A 107 -20.01 6.32 -34.63
N SER A 108 -20.94 5.82 -33.79
CA SER A 108 -22.22 5.27 -34.26
C SER A 108 -23.11 6.32 -34.93
N ALA A 109 -22.97 7.60 -34.57
CA ALA A 109 -23.67 8.72 -35.20
C ALA A 109 -22.95 9.25 -36.46
N GLY A 110 -21.81 8.66 -36.86
CA GLY A 110 -21.09 9.00 -38.09
C GLY A 110 -20.15 10.20 -37.98
N PHE A 111 -19.81 10.66 -36.77
CA PHE A 111 -18.83 11.74 -36.60
C PHE A 111 -17.43 11.30 -37.01
N PRO A 112 -16.62 12.18 -37.64
CA PRO A 112 -15.26 11.85 -38.03
C PRO A 112 -14.34 11.73 -36.81
N ILE A 113 -13.36 10.82 -36.87
CA ILE A 113 -12.41 10.52 -35.78
C ILE A 113 -11.71 11.79 -35.27
N SER A 114 -11.35 12.72 -36.16
CA SER A 114 -10.70 13.98 -35.81
C SER A 114 -11.59 14.88 -34.93
N GLU A 115 -12.90 14.91 -35.17
CA GLU A 115 -13.83 15.65 -34.32
C GLU A 115 -14.03 14.94 -32.98
N ILE A 116 -14.15 13.61 -32.99
CA ILE A 116 -14.28 12.82 -31.77
C ILE A 116 -13.06 13.03 -30.86
N ALA A 117 -11.85 12.98 -31.41
CA ALA A 117 -10.61 13.24 -30.68
C ALA A 117 -10.62 14.64 -30.04
N ARG A 118 -11.08 15.65 -30.78
CA ARG A 118 -11.16 17.04 -30.29
C ARG A 118 -12.15 17.22 -29.13
N PHE A 119 -13.23 16.45 -29.09
CA PHE A 119 -14.30 16.62 -28.10
C PHE A 119 -14.21 15.67 -26.90
N THR A 120 -13.47 14.57 -27.03
CA THR A 120 -13.36 13.54 -25.98
C THR A 120 -11.98 13.50 -25.32
N ASP A 121 -11.03 14.30 -25.81
CA ASP A 121 -9.62 14.30 -25.42
C ASP A 121 -8.94 12.91 -25.56
N LEU A 122 -9.55 12.00 -26.32
CA LEU A 122 -8.98 10.69 -26.64
C LEU A 122 -8.02 10.81 -27.81
N SER A 123 -6.99 9.96 -27.80
CA SER A 123 -6.10 9.86 -28.95
C SER A 123 -6.83 9.28 -30.17
N PRO A 124 -6.50 9.69 -31.40
CA PRO A 124 -7.03 9.07 -32.60
C PRO A 124 -6.84 7.56 -32.63
N ALA A 125 -5.68 7.05 -32.17
CA ALA A 125 -5.39 5.62 -32.09
C ALA A 125 -6.38 4.87 -31.17
N THR A 126 -6.74 5.47 -30.03
CA THR A 126 -7.76 4.91 -29.12
C THR A 126 -9.13 4.86 -29.79
N ILE A 127 -9.50 5.90 -30.53
CA ILE A 127 -10.81 5.96 -31.23
C ILE A 127 -10.86 4.95 -32.38
N GLU A 128 -9.78 4.80 -33.15
CA GLU A 128 -9.66 3.78 -34.19
C GLU A 128 -9.77 2.36 -33.62
N GLU A 129 -9.18 2.11 -32.45
CA GLU A 129 -9.33 0.84 -31.75
C GLU A 129 -10.79 0.57 -31.37
N LEU A 130 -11.49 1.57 -30.80
CA LEU A 130 -12.92 1.47 -30.49
C LEU A 130 -13.76 1.20 -31.75
N GLN A 131 -13.41 1.83 -32.87
CA GLN A 131 -14.10 1.60 -34.14
C GLN A 131 -13.90 0.16 -34.64
N ARG A 132 -12.68 -0.38 -34.56
CA ARG A 132 -12.41 -1.79 -34.93
C ARG A 132 -13.18 -2.77 -34.05
N GLN A 133 -13.29 -2.50 -32.75
CA GLN A 133 -14.04 -3.34 -31.81
C GLN A 133 -15.56 -3.35 -32.07
N GLN A 134 -16.12 -2.32 -32.71
CA GLN A 134 -17.54 -2.27 -33.07
C GLN A 134 -17.89 -3.08 -34.33
N HIS A 135 -16.90 -3.40 -35.18
CA HIS A 135 -17.10 -4.09 -36.46
C HIS A 135 -16.70 -5.59 -36.41
N ASN A 136 -16.23 -6.07 -35.26
CA ASN A 136 -16.00 -7.47 -34.93
C ASN A 136 -17.17 -8.01 -34.09
#